data_AF-A0A385SUG0-F1
#
_entry.id   AF-A0A385SUG0-F1
#
_cell.length_a   1.000
_cell.length_b   1.000
_cell.length_c   1.000
_cell.angle_alpha   90.00
_cell.angle_beta   90.00
_cell.angle_gamma   90.00
#
_symmetry.space_group_name_H-M   'P 1'
#
loop_
_entity.id
_entity.type
_entity.pdbx_description
1 polymer ?
#
loop_
_entity_poly.entity_id
_entity_poly.type
_entity_poly.pdbx_seq_one_letter_code
_entity_poly.pdbx_strand_id
1 'polypeptide(L)'
;MAIVLLFVVFFKSGRNILWFILKKIWSFLGVLPGPESRALAKRYLNIGRFAFYESQTRIFARLKSQYPAGTGFIVLPMDMEFMGAGKLKKGAGYHEQMKVLSVIKQNHENKDLIYPFVFADPRRLAREGEKHLNYTVDNGSVTLKDCFIREYIEGHRFSGFKIYPALGYYPFDEALLPIWKYAADHSIPILTHCIKGTIYYRGLKQKEWDYHPVFEQACGHELYEPMVLTERKNSEFINNFTHPLNYLCLLEEKLLRKCVAMAKDKRIKELFGFTHESNPLKYDLRHLKLCLGHFGGDDEWDRFMELDRDNFSSQLVKHPDLGISFLTDENGHDKRGKLEQVWKYADWYSIICSMILQYPNVYADLSYILYNASIQPLLKQTLANPKLMKRTLFGTDFYVVRNHNSEKSLLAGMLDNLTQNEFDQIAKSNPREFLWNKLHGAVAI
;
A
#
# COMPACT_ATOMS: atom_id res chain seq x y z
N MET A 1 5.54 15.60 53.09
CA MET A 1 6.41 14.40 53.02
C MET A 1 6.34 13.53 54.27
N ALA A 2 6.35 14.08 55.49
CA ALA A 2 6.31 13.28 56.73
C ALA A 2 5.02 12.45 56.94
N ILE A 3 3.85 12.93 56.52
CA ILE A 3 2.56 12.24 56.68
C ILE A 3 2.44 10.99 55.77
N VAL A 4 3.03 11.04 54.58
CA VAL A 4 3.03 9.92 53.62
C VAL A 4 3.96 8.79 54.10
N LEU A 5 5.09 9.14 54.74
CA LEU A 5 6.02 8.17 55.33
C LEU A 5 5.41 7.44 56.52
N LEU A 6 4.65 8.13 57.39
CA LEU A 6 3.93 7.53 58.51
C LEU A 6 2.84 6.53 58.04
N PHE A 7 2.13 6.86 56.95
CA PHE A 7 1.09 5.99 56.40
C PHE A 7 1.64 4.68 55.81
N VAL A 8 2.84 4.73 55.23
CA VAL A 8 3.53 3.55 54.65
C VAL A 8 4.16 2.65 55.72
N VAL A 9 4.60 3.19 56.85
CA VAL A 9 5.24 2.38 57.90
C VAL A 9 4.21 1.63 58.75
N PHE A 10 3.08 2.25 59.08
CA PHE A 10 2.12 1.69 60.05
C PHE A 10 0.92 0.94 59.45
N PHE A 11 0.58 1.15 58.17
CA PHE A 11 -0.57 0.49 57.55
C PHE A 11 -0.15 -0.52 56.47
N LYS A 12 -0.47 -1.80 56.69
CA LYS A 12 -0.20 -2.91 55.76
C LYS A 12 -0.79 -2.67 54.36
N SER A 13 -1.93 -1.99 54.28
CA SER A 13 -2.59 -1.54 53.05
C SER A 13 -1.78 -0.47 52.29
N GLY A 14 -1.12 0.45 52.99
CA GLY A 14 -0.23 1.46 52.38
C GLY A 14 1.01 0.84 51.73
N ARG A 15 1.62 -0.17 52.36
CA ARG A 15 2.77 -0.90 51.78
C ARG A 15 2.38 -1.68 50.53
N ASN A 16 1.20 -2.29 50.51
CA ASN A 16 0.71 -3.03 49.35
C ASN A 16 0.41 -2.12 48.15
N ILE A 17 -0.15 -0.93 48.39
CA ILE A 17 -0.39 0.07 47.33
C ILE A 17 0.93 0.62 46.81
N LEU A 18 1.89 0.93 47.69
CA LEU A 18 3.22 1.39 47.29
C LEU A 18 3.97 0.32 46.49
N TRP A 19 3.95 -0.94 46.93
CA TRP A 19 4.52 -2.07 46.19
C TRP A 19 3.81 -2.32 44.87
N PHE A 20 2.48 -2.18 44.80
CA PHE A 20 1.73 -2.28 43.55
C PHE A 20 2.11 -1.18 42.56
N ILE A 21 2.24 0.06 43.04
CA ILE A 21 2.68 1.21 42.24
C ILE A 21 4.13 1.05 41.81
N LEU A 22 5.03 0.65 42.71
CA LEU A 22 6.44 0.37 42.39
C LEU A 22 6.58 -0.79 41.41
N LYS A 23 5.79 -1.86 41.54
CA LYS A 23 5.82 -3.02 40.63
C LYS A 23 5.25 -2.67 39.25
N LYS A 24 4.24 -1.79 39.17
CA LYS A 24 3.74 -1.23 37.90
C LYS A 24 4.74 -0.25 37.26
N ILE A 25 5.39 0.58 38.06
CA ILE A 25 6.40 1.53 37.59
C ILE A 25 7.65 0.78 37.14
N TRP A 26 8.07 -0.28 37.85
CA TRP A 26 9.17 -1.15 37.42
C TRP A 26 8.80 -2.07 36.25
N SER A 27 7.55 -2.50 36.09
CA SER A 27 7.14 -3.18 34.85
C SER A 27 7.12 -2.23 33.65
N PHE A 28 7.02 -0.92 33.90
CA PHE A 28 7.07 0.13 32.87
C PHE A 28 8.49 0.66 32.63
N LEU A 29 9.38 0.60 33.63
CA LEU A 29 10.78 1.03 33.57
C LEU A 29 11.77 -0.10 33.24
N GLY A 30 11.36 -1.37 33.41
CA GLY A 30 12.15 -2.57 33.07
C GLY A 30 12.34 -2.76 31.55
N VAL A 31 11.72 -1.91 30.74
CA VAL A 31 12.06 -1.70 29.34
C VAL A 31 12.38 -0.23 29.24
N LEU A 32 13.65 0.16 29.37
CA LEU A 32 14.07 1.49 28.92
C LEU A 32 13.72 1.55 27.43
N PRO A 33 12.70 2.32 27.01
CA PRO A 33 12.27 2.28 25.63
C PRO A 33 13.34 3.02 24.85
N GLY A 34 14.01 2.29 23.96
CA GLY A 34 14.93 2.90 22.99
C GLY A 34 14.23 4.01 22.19
N PRO A 35 14.98 4.79 21.41
CA PRO A 35 14.43 5.90 20.62
C PRO A 35 13.20 5.48 19.79
N GLU A 36 13.24 4.29 19.20
CA GLU A 36 12.15 3.71 18.41
C GLU A 36 10.88 3.42 19.24
N SER A 37 11.01 2.82 20.43
CA SER A 37 9.88 2.52 21.30
C SER A 37 9.21 3.79 21.84
N ARG A 38 9.99 4.86 22.09
CA ARG A 38 9.46 6.18 22.47
C ARG A 38 8.72 6.86 21.30
N ALA A 39 9.30 6.80 20.10
CA ALA A 39 8.68 7.34 18.89
C ALA A 39 7.36 6.61 18.58
N LEU A 40 7.36 5.28 18.69
CA LEU A 40 6.17 4.45 18.52
C LEU A 40 5.09 4.79 19.56
N ALA A 41 5.44 4.92 20.84
CA ALA A 41 4.51 5.29 21.90
C ALA A 41 3.90 6.70 21.69
N LYS A 42 4.70 7.69 21.28
CA LYS A 42 4.21 9.04 20.96
C LYS A 42 3.24 9.03 19.78
N ARG A 43 3.54 8.25 18.73
CA ARG A 43 2.66 8.04 17.56
C ARG A 43 1.32 7.42 17.98
N TYR A 44 1.34 6.36 18.79
CA TYR A 44 0.11 5.73 19.29
C TYR A 44 -0.70 6.63 20.22
N LEU A 45 -0.06 7.52 21.00
CA LEU A 45 -0.75 8.47 21.86
C LEU A 45 -1.57 9.50 21.06
N ASN A 46 -0.99 10.02 19.97
CA ASN A 46 -1.66 10.95 19.07
C ASN A 46 -2.74 10.27 18.23
N ILE A 47 -2.45 9.10 17.66
CA ILE A 47 -3.45 8.26 16.96
C ILE A 47 -4.60 7.91 17.90
N GLY A 48 -4.27 7.51 19.12
CA GLY A 48 -5.24 7.14 20.13
C GLY A 48 -6.16 8.29 20.55
N ARG A 49 -5.65 9.54 20.61
CA ARG A 49 -6.50 10.71 20.90
C ARG A 49 -7.60 10.92 19.86
N PHE A 50 -7.35 10.61 18.59
CA PHE A 50 -8.37 10.71 17.52
C PHE A 50 -9.23 9.44 17.41
N ALA A 51 -8.62 8.26 17.54
CA ALA A 51 -9.28 6.99 17.27
C ALA A 51 -10.06 6.42 18.47
N PHE A 52 -9.71 6.74 19.72
CA PHE A 52 -10.37 6.13 20.90
C PHE A 52 -11.64 6.85 21.37
N TYR A 53 -11.90 8.08 20.90
CA TYR A 53 -13.02 8.90 21.41
C TYR A 53 -14.07 9.25 20.35
N GLU A 54 -13.87 8.88 19.08
CA GLU A 54 -14.73 9.33 17.98
C GLU A 54 -15.13 8.18 17.05
N SER A 55 -16.39 8.19 16.59
CA SER A 55 -16.86 7.29 15.55
C SER A 55 -16.21 7.64 14.21
N GLN A 56 -16.10 6.68 13.30
CA GLN A 56 -15.54 6.92 11.95
C GLN A 56 -16.31 8.01 11.20
N THR A 57 -17.63 8.09 11.37
CA THR A 57 -18.47 9.17 10.81
C THR A 57 -18.02 10.54 11.31
N ARG A 58 -17.71 10.68 12.60
CA ARG A 58 -17.26 11.95 13.20
C ARG A 58 -15.85 12.31 12.75
N ILE A 59 -14.96 11.32 12.65
CA ILE A 59 -13.60 11.49 12.12
C ILE A 59 -13.67 12.00 10.67
N PHE A 60 -14.52 11.38 9.84
CA PHE A 60 -14.71 11.79 8.45
C PHE A 60 -15.28 13.22 8.35
N ALA A 61 -16.29 13.57 9.14
CA ALA A 61 -16.86 14.92 9.15
C ALA A 61 -15.82 16.00 9.53
N ARG A 62 -14.90 15.69 10.46
CA ARG A 62 -13.79 16.58 10.83
C ARG A 62 -12.73 16.70 9.76
N LEU A 63 -12.41 15.60 9.08
CA LEU A 63 -11.51 15.63 7.92
C LEU A 63 -12.10 16.52 6.83
N LYS A 64 -13.37 16.31 6.47
CA LYS A 64 -14.10 17.10 5.47
C LYS A 64 -14.03 18.60 5.75
N SER A 65 -14.15 19.01 7.03
CA SER A 65 -14.08 20.43 7.41
C SER A 65 -12.68 21.04 7.37
N GLN A 66 -11.62 20.27 7.10
CA GLN A 66 -10.27 20.81 6.88
C GLN A 66 -10.01 21.21 5.42
N TYR A 67 -10.90 20.87 4.49
CA TYR A 67 -10.71 21.07 3.05
C TYR A 67 -11.82 21.96 2.46
N PRO A 68 -11.58 22.59 1.28
CA PRO A 68 -12.60 23.35 0.57
C PRO A 68 -13.86 22.52 0.27
N ALA A 69 -15.01 23.20 0.19
CA ALA A 69 -16.27 22.57 -0.20
C ALA A 69 -16.13 21.92 -1.60
N GLY A 70 -16.73 20.74 -1.77
CA GLY A 70 -16.62 19.95 -2.99
C GLY A 70 -15.43 18.98 -3.04
N THR A 71 -14.51 19.03 -2.07
CA THR A 71 -13.37 18.09 -2.02
C THR A 71 -13.84 16.64 -1.88
N GLY A 72 -13.39 15.78 -2.80
CA GLY A 72 -13.56 14.33 -2.73
C GLY A 72 -12.49 13.64 -1.87
N PHE A 73 -12.85 12.56 -1.18
CA PHE A 73 -11.99 11.81 -0.29
C PHE A 73 -11.96 10.32 -0.66
N ILE A 74 -10.78 9.83 -1.05
CA ILE A 74 -10.53 8.40 -1.16
C ILE A 74 -10.30 7.86 0.26
N VAL A 75 -11.13 6.92 0.70
CA VAL A 75 -11.06 6.38 2.06
C VAL A 75 -10.70 4.90 2.01
N LEU A 76 -9.64 4.56 2.74
CA LEU A 76 -8.99 3.26 2.67
C LEU A 76 -9.24 2.49 3.98
N PRO A 77 -10.09 1.45 3.98
CA PRO A 77 -10.17 0.54 5.10
C PRO A 77 -8.91 -0.34 5.17
N MET A 78 -8.75 -1.03 6.30
CA MET A 78 -7.58 -1.86 6.52
C MET A 78 -7.93 -3.07 7.39
N ASP A 79 -7.72 -4.26 6.86
CA ASP A 79 -7.91 -5.49 7.61
C ASP A 79 -6.64 -5.89 8.36
N MET A 80 -6.63 -5.63 9.66
CA MET A 80 -5.51 -5.95 10.54
C MET A 80 -5.61 -7.35 11.16
N GLU A 81 -6.68 -8.11 10.88
CA GLU A 81 -6.93 -9.38 11.57
C GLU A 81 -5.81 -10.41 11.34
N PHE A 82 -5.20 -10.39 10.16
CA PHE A 82 -4.12 -11.30 9.77
C PHE A 82 -2.71 -10.73 10.00
N MET A 83 -2.60 -9.57 10.64
CA MET A 83 -1.32 -8.93 10.94
C MET A 83 -0.47 -9.75 11.94
N GLY A 84 -1.04 -10.70 12.67
CA GLY A 84 -0.30 -11.46 13.69
C GLY A 84 0.01 -10.65 14.96
N ALA A 85 -0.68 -9.51 15.16
CA ALA A 85 -0.47 -8.61 16.30
C ALA A 85 -1.39 -8.89 17.51
N GLY A 86 -2.07 -10.05 17.53
CA GLY A 86 -3.05 -10.43 18.55
C GLY A 86 -4.50 -10.26 18.08
N LYS A 87 -5.44 -10.45 19.02
CA LYS A 87 -6.88 -10.40 18.73
C LYS A 87 -7.39 -8.96 18.63
N LEU A 88 -8.30 -8.72 17.69
CA LEU A 88 -9.02 -7.46 17.59
C LEU A 88 -9.93 -7.23 18.79
N LYS A 89 -10.15 -5.96 19.14
CA LYS A 89 -11.17 -5.58 20.13
C LYS A 89 -12.57 -5.93 19.60
N LYS A 90 -13.51 -6.25 20.50
CA LYS A 90 -14.91 -6.51 20.13
C LYS A 90 -15.47 -5.32 19.36
N GLY A 91 -16.08 -5.56 18.19
CA GLY A 91 -16.64 -4.52 17.33
C GLY A 91 -15.63 -3.77 16.45
N ALA A 92 -14.34 -4.13 16.48
CA ALA A 92 -13.30 -3.53 15.63
C ALA A 92 -12.94 -4.44 14.42
N GLY A 93 -13.86 -5.31 14.01
CA GLY A 93 -13.66 -6.23 12.89
C GLY A 93 -13.79 -5.53 11.54
N TYR A 94 -13.13 -6.08 10.51
CA TYR A 94 -13.15 -5.55 9.15
C TYR A 94 -14.57 -5.38 8.59
N HIS A 95 -15.45 -6.37 8.75
CA HIS A 95 -16.84 -6.25 8.28
C HIS A 95 -17.62 -5.09 8.91
N GLU A 96 -17.37 -4.79 10.19
CA GLU A 96 -18.02 -3.64 10.85
C GLU A 96 -17.47 -2.31 10.32
N GLN A 97 -16.16 -2.23 10.04
CA GLN A 97 -15.58 -1.06 9.36
C GLN A 97 -16.24 -0.83 8.00
N MET A 98 -16.44 -1.89 7.23
CA MET A 98 -17.02 -1.82 5.90
C MET A 98 -18.49 -1.39 5.92
N LYS A 99 -19.29 -1.91 6.85
CA LYS A 99 -20.67 -1.45 7.09
C LYS A 99 -20.72 0.03 7.47
N VAL A 100 -19.82 0.51 8.31
CA VAL A 100 -19.77 1.94 8.68
C VAL A 100 -19.42 2.80 7.46
N LEU A 101 -18.49 2.36 6.62
CA LEU A 101 -18.16 3.06 5.37
C LEU A 101 -19.34 3.09 4.39
N SER A 102 -20.10 2.01 4.26
CA SER A 102 -21.29 2.01 3.39
C SER A 102 -22.36 2.97 3.89
N VAL A 103 -22.59 3.06 5.21
CA VAL A 103 -23.49 4.06 5.81
C VAL A 103 -23.01 5.49 5.53
N ILE A 104 -21.71 5.78 5.65
CA ILE A 104 -21.16 7.11 5.34
C ILE A 104 -21.34 7.42 3.85
N LYS A 105 -21.07 6.45 2.96
CA LYS A 105 -21.23 6.59 1.49
C LYS A 105 -22.68 6.81 1.08
N GLN A 106 -23.65 6.18 1.73
CA GLN A 106 -25.07 6.31 1.37
C GLN A 106 -25.70 7.61 1.88
N ASN A 107 -25.04 8.35 2.77
CA ASN A 107 -25.51 9.65 3.21
C ASN A 107 -25.52 10.66 2.05
N HIS A 108 -26.65 11.33 1.82
CA HIS A 108 -26.85 12.26 0.71
C HIS A 108 -25.83 13.42 0.68
N GLU A 109 -25.30 13.84 1.83
CA GLU A 109 -24.30 14.92 1.93
C GLU A 109 -22.87 14.45 1.59
N ASN A 110 -22.64 13.13 1.54
CA ASN A 110 -21.31 12.54 1.39
C ASN A 110 -21.19 11.65 0.15
N LYS A 111 -22.30 11.17 -0.43
CA LYS A 111 -22.30 10.17 -1.52
C LYS A 111 -21.43 10.53 -2.72
N ASP A 112 -21.29 11.81 -3.03
CA ASP A 112 -20.49 12.32 -4.14
C ASP A 112 -19.13 12.88 -3.69
N LEU A 113 -18.82 12.79 -2.39
CA LEU A 113 -17.59 13.30 -1.77
C LEU A 113 -16.73 12.20 -1.13
N ILE A 114 -17.27 10.99 -0.92
CA ILE A 114 -16.51 9.86 -0.38
C ILE A 114 -16.39 8.74 -1.41
N TYR A 115 -15.16 8.25 -1.59
CA TYR A 115 -14.79 7.22 -2.54
C TYR A 115 -14.12 6.07 -1.76
N PRO A 116 -14.90 5.26 -1.02
CA PRO A 116 -14.35 4.20 -0.19
C PRO A 116 -13.87 3.03 -1.04
N PHE A 117 -12.77 2.40 -0.61
CA PHE A 117 -12.20 1.22 -1.27
C PHE A 117 -12.52 -0.04 -0.47
N VAL A 118 -12.38 -1.21 -1.08
CA VAL A 118 -12.49 -2.52 -0.42
C VAL A 118 -11.09 -3.06 -0.13
N PHE A 119 -10.79 -3.44 1.10
CA PHE A 119 -9.51 -4.06 1.43
C PHE A 119 -9.49 -5.52 0.98
N ALA A 120 -8.47 -5.91 0.22
CA ALA A 120 -8.26 -7.29 -0.23
C ALA A 120 -7.05 -7.89 0.48
N ASP A 121 -7.27 -8.96 1.24
CA ASP A 121 -6.21 -9.78 1.85
C ASP A 121 -6.43 -11.24 1.41
N PRO A 122 -5.42 -11.90 0.82
CA PRO A 122 -5.59 -13.27 0.31
C PRO A 122 -6.01 -14.26 1.39
N ARG A 123 -5.62 -14.02 2.65
CA ARG A 123 -5.97 -14.89 3.79
C ARG A 123 -7.43 -14.72 4.19
N ARG A 124 -8.02 -13.52 4.00
CA ARG A 124 -9.46 -13.31 4.16
C ARG A 124 -10.25 -14.06 3.09
N LEU A 125 -9.83 -13.92 1.83
CA LEU A 125 -10.44 -14.63 0.70
C LEU A 125 -10.45 -16.14 0.95
N ALA A 126 -9.30 -16.68 1.39
CA ALA A 126 -9.17 -18.10 1.71
C ALA A 126 -10.04 -18.53 2.90
N ARG A 127 -10.09 -17.73 3.98
CA ARG A 127 -10.82 -18.08 5.21
C ARG A 127 -12.33 -18.07 5.03
N GLU A 128 -12.85 -17.11 4.28
CA GLU A 128 -14.29 -16.91 4.11
C GLU A 128 -14.84 -17.53 2.82
N GLY A 129 -13.95 -17.92 1.90
CA GLY A 129 -14.29 -18.62 0.66
C GLY A 129 -15.32 -17.86 -0.17
N GLU A 130 -16.32 -18.57 -0.66
CA GLU A 130 -17.36 -18.02 -1.53
C GLU A 130 -18.17 -16.90 -0.88
N LYS A 131 -18.28 -16.85 0.46
CA LYS A 131 -18.95 -15.72 1.12
C LYS A 131 -18.23 -14.39 0.85
N HIS A 132 -16.90 -14.44 0.72
CA HIS A 132 -16.11 -13.26 0.44
C HIS A 132 -15.99 -13.01 -1.06
N LEU A 133 -15.60 -14.04 -1.82
CA LEU A 133 -15.40 -13.97 -3.25
C LEU A 133 -16.00 -15.20 -3.94
N ASN A 134 -17.15 -15.02 -4.58
CA ASN A 134 -17.80 -16.02 -5.41
C ASN A 134 -17.83 -15.52 -6.86
N TYR A 135 -17.34 -16.32 -7.79
CA TYR A 135 -17.22 -15.92 -9.19
C TYR A 135 -17.26 -17.10 -10.14
N THR A 136 -17.57 -16.80 -11.39
CA THR A 136 -17.36 -17.69 -12.54
C THR A 136 -16.34 -17.09 -13.49
N VAL A 137 -15.63 -17.97 -14.17
CA VAL A 137 -14.72 -17.64 -15.26
C VAL A 137 -15.44 -17.98 -16.56
N ASP A 138 -15.47 -17.05 -17.50
CA ASP A 138 -15.91 -17.30 -18.87
C ASP A 138 -15.02 -16.53 -19.84
N ASN A 139 -14.41 -17.24 -20.79
CA ASN A 139 -13.53 -16.70 -21.84
C ASN A 139 -12.50 -15.67 -21.34
N GLY A 140 -11.92 -15.89 -20.16
CA GLY A 140 -10.91 -15.01 -19.57
C GLY A 140 -11.45 -13.82 -18.78
N SER A 141 -12.75 -13.75 -18.53
CA SER A 141 -13.39 -12.72 -17.73
C SER A 141 -13.99 -13.29 -16.46
N VAL A 142 -14.05 -12.45 -15.43
CA VAL A 142 -14.64 -12.79 -14.12
C VAL A 142 -16.03 -12.18 -14.05
N THR A 143 -17.03 -13.01 -13.74
CA THR A 143 -18.36 -12.55 -13.34
C THR A 143 -18.56 -12.84 -11.86
N LEU A 144 -18.81 -11.78 -11.07
CA LEU A 144 -19.06 -11.92 -9.64
C LEU A 144 -20.48 -12.46 -9.38
N LYS A 145 -20.59 -13.41 -8.46
CA LYS A 145 -21.85 -13.88 -7.88
C LYS A 145 -22.11 -13.20 -6.54
N ASP A 146 -23.20 -13.58 -5.87
CA ASP A 146 -23.49 -13.10 -4.51
C ASP A 146 -22.32 -13.41 -3.57
N CYS A 147 -21.60 -12.36 -3.18
CA CYS A 147 -20.47 -12.39 -2.28
C CYS A 147 -20.14 -10.97 -1.78
N PHE A 148 -19.31 -10.88 -0.75
CA PHE A 148 -18.88 -9.62 -0.15
C PHE A 148 -18.29 -8.63 -1.17
N ILE A 149 -17.38 -9.08 -2.06
CA ILE A 149 -16.76 -8.18 -3.05
C ILE A 149 -17.81 -7.52 -3.95
N ARG A 150 -18.79 -8.30 -4.43
CA ARG A 150 -19.88 -7.79 -5.28
C ARG A 150 -20.77 -6.79 -4.54
N GLU A 151 -21.15 -7.12 -3.31
CA GLU A 151 -21.98 -6.25 -2.46
C GLU A 151 -21.38 -4.84 -2.35
N TYR A 152 -20.08 -4.75 -2.07
CA TYR A 152 -19.44 -3.45 -1.86
C TYR A 152 -19.07 -2.73 -3.16
N ILE A 153 -18.50 -3.44 -4.14
CA ILE A 153 -18.09 -2.84 -5.41
C ILE A 153 -19.33 -2.48 -6.25
N GLU A 154 -20.17 -3.44 -6.59
CA GLU A 154 -21.35 -3.18 -7.45
C GLU A 154 -22.49 -2.53 -6.67
N GLY A 155 -22.84 -3.09 -5.51
CA GLY A 155 -24.03 -2.69 -4.76
C GLY A 155 -23.86 -1.35 -4.04
N HIS A 156 -22.79 -1.19 -3.27
CA HIS A 156 -22.50 0.06 -2.54
C HIS A 156 -21.65 1.06 -3.32
N ARG A 157 -21.26 0.73 -4.57
CA ARG A 157 -20.50 1.61 -5.47
C ARG A 157 -19.16 2.06 -4.87
N PHE A 158 -18.45 1.14 -4.22
CA PHE A 158 -17.10 1.38 -3.72
C PHE A 158 -16.14 1.52 -4.89
N SER A 159 -15.20 2.44 -4.77
CA SER A 159 -14.50 3.00 -5.94
C SER A 159 -13.25 2.23 -6.36
N GLY A 160 -12.81 1.25 -5.56
CA GLY A 160 -11.57 0.52 -5.84
C GLY A 160 -11.20 -0.50 -4.78
N PHE A 161 -10.01 -1.08 -4.92
CA PHE A 161 -9.44 -2.03 -3.98
C PHE A 161 -8.21 -1.46 -3.27
N LYS A 162 -8.07 -1.72 -1.97
CA LYS A 162 -6.85 -1.43 -1.19
C LYS A 162 -6.13 -2.73 -0.87
N ILE A 163 -4.81 -2.73 -1.01
CA ILE A 163 -3.95 -3.79 -0.47
C ILE A 163 -2.81 -3.23 0.36
N TYR A 164 -2.24 -4.09 1.19
CA TYR A 164 -1.13 -3.78 2.08
C TYR A 164 -0.17 -4.98 2.20
N PRO A 165 0.69 -5.21 1.20
CA PRO A 165 1.59 -6.37 1.16
C PRO A 165 2.50 -6.52 2.38
N ALA A 166 2.89 -5.41 3.03
CA ALA A 166 3.65 -5.43 4.28
C ALA A 166 2.93 -6.16 5.45
N LEU A 167 1.65 -6.53 5.31
CA LEU A 167 0.95 -7.47 6.20
C LEU A 167 1.31 -8.95 5.94
N GLY A 168 2.29 -9.23 5.09
CA GLY A 168 2.90 -10.56 4.92
C GLY A 168 2.30 -11.37 3.78
N TYR A 169 2.08 -10.75 2.62
CA TYR A 169 1.67 -11.42 1.39
C TYR A 169 2.15 -10.65 0.17
N TYR A 170 2.33 -11.33 -0.97
CA TYR A 170 2.70 -10.68 -2.23
C TYR A 170 1.46 -10.17 -2.98
N PRO A 171 1.57 -9.08 -3.76
CA PRO A 171 0.44 -8.55 -4.55
C PRO A 171 -0.02 -9.50 -5.66
N PHE A 172 0.82 -10.46 -6.05
CA PHE A 172 0.55 -11.51 -7.04
C PHE A 172 0.13 -12.85 -6.40
N ASP A 173 -0.29 -12.85 -5.12
CA ASP A 173 -0.90 -14.02 -4.49
C ASP A 173 -2.06 -14.56 -5.34
N GLU A 174 -2.11 -15.88 -5.51
CA GLU A 174 -3.07 -16.58 -6.36
C GLU A 174 -4.52 -16.20 -6.04
N ALA A 175 -4.86 -16.03 -4.76
CA ALA A 175 -6.23 -15.71 -4.34
C ALA A 175 -6.68 -14.31 -4.80
N LEU A 176 -5.74 -13.40 -5.07
CA LEU A 176 -6.03 -12.03 -5.53
C LEU A 176 -6.22 -11.93 -7.04
N LEU A 177 -5.68 -12.88 -7.82
CA LEU A 177 -5.67 -12.80 -9.28
C LEU A 177 -7.07 -12.69 -9.93
N PRO A 178 -8.14 -13.35 -9.43
CA PRO A 178 -9.50 -13.13 -9.95
C PRO A 178 -9.98 -11.69 -9.74
N ILE A 179 -9.67 -11.09 -8.59
CA ILE A 179 -10.02 -9.70 -8.29
C ILE A 179 -9.26 -8.76 -9.22
N TRP A 180 -7.98 -9.03 -9.49
CA TRP A 180 -7.17 -8.24 -10.42
C TRP A 180 -7.67 -8.33 -11.84
N LYS A 181 -8.06 -9.51 -12.31
CA LYS A 181 -8.65 -9.63 -13.64
C LYS A 181 -9.98 -8.90 -13.74
N TYR A 182 -10.85 -9.05 -12.74
CA TYR A 182 -12.10 -8.29 -12.65
C TYR A 182 -11.84 -6.77 -12.65
N ALA A 183 -10.86 -6.31 -11.87
CA ALA A 183 -10.49 -4.90 -11.79
C ALA A 183 -9.92 -4.36 -13.10
N ALA A 184 -9.04 -5.11 -13.77
CA ALA A 184 -8.47 -4.75 -15.07
C ALA A 184 -9.58 -4.58 -16.13
N ASP A 185 -10.45 -5.59 -16.25
CA ASP A 185 -11.53 -5.62 -17.24
C ASP A 185 -12.52 -4.46 -17.06
N HIS A 186 -12.77 -4.05 -15.81
CA HIS A 186 -13.69 -2.97 -15.45
C HIS A 186 -13.01 -1.62 -15.20
N SER A 187 -11.67 -1.54 -15.35
CA SER A 187 -10.88 -0.34 -15.07
C SER A 187 -11.03 0.18 -13.62
N ILE A 188 -11.19 -0.72 -12.66
CA ILE A 188 -11.31 -0.42 -11.23
C ILE A 188 -9.90 -0.18 -10.66
N PRO A 189 -9.64 0.93 -9.97
CA PRO A 189 -8.34 1.22 -9.39
C PRO A 189 -8.01 0.34 -8.19
N ILE A 190 -6.72 0.04 -8.06
CA ILE A 190 -6.13 -0.60 -6.90
C ILE A 190 -5.12 0.35 -6.31
N LEU A 191 -5.33 0.72 -5.05
CA LEU A 191 -4.37 1.51 -4.29
C LEU A 191 -3.57 0.56 -3.40
N THR A 192 -2.24 0.66 -3.42
CA THR A 192 -1.35 -0.21 -2.68
C THR A 192 -0.67 0.56 -1.55
N HIS A 193 0.06 -0.13 -0.69
CA HIS A 193 1.02 0.53 0.19
C HIS A 193 2.40 0.12 -0.31
N CYS A 194 3.24 1.08 -0.68
CA CYS A 194 4.52 0.85 -1.35
C CYS A 194 5.63 1.72 -0.73
N ILE A 195 5.90 1.49 0.56
CA ILE A 195 6.93 2.17 1.36
C ILE A 195 7.41 1.24 2.48
N LYS A 196 8.65 1.46 2.92
CA LYS A 196 9.19 0.88 4.15
C LYS A 196 8.51 1.49 5.38
N GLY A 197 7.40 0.88 5.79
CA GLY A 197 6.51 1.41 6.83
C GLY A 197 6.73 0.82 8.22
N THR A 198 6.08 1.43 9.23
CA THR A 198 6.10 0.95 10.62
C THR A 198 4.94 0.00 10.99
N ILE A 199 3.93 -0.10 10.13
CA ILE A 199 2.80 -1.01 10.28
C ILE A 199 3.08 -2.19 9.34
N TYR A 200 3.19 -3.39 9.90
CA TYR A 200 3.54 -4.60 9.13
C TYR A 200 3.20 -5.87 9.93
N TYR A 201 3.24 -7.01 9.25
CA TYR A 201 3.03 -8.33 9.83
C TYR A 201 3.93 -8.57 11.05
N ARG A 202 3.37 -8.96 12.19
CA ARG A 202 4.06 -9.17 13.48
C ARG A 202 4.36 -10.63 13.80
N GLY A 203 3.94 -11.56 12.95
CA GLY A 203 4.25 -12.98 13.13
C GLY A 203 5.68 -13.34 12.74
N LEU A 204 6.02 -14.61 12.92
CA LEU A 204 7.34 -15.14 12.56
C LEU A 204 7.51 -15.22 11.04
N LYS A 205 8.75 -15.05 10.56
CA LYS A 205 9.08 -15.29 9.15
C LYS A 205 8.83 -16.76 8.82
N GLN A 206 8.12 -17.02 7.73
CA GLN A 206 7.90 -18.37 7.22
C GLN A 206 9.08 -18.80 6.35
N LYS A 207 9.37 -20.11 6.25
CA LYS A 207 10.57 -20.61 5.56
C LYS A 207 10.52 -20.33 4.05
N GLU A 208 9.33 -20.39 3.47
CA GLU A 208 9.06 -20.01 2.08
C GLU A 208 9.39 -18.54 1.78
N TRP A 209 9.46 -17.67 2.81
CA TRP A 209 9.81 -16.25 2.63
C TRP A 209 11.31 -16.00 2.57
N ASP A 210 12.14 -17.05 2.66
CA ASP A 210 13.58 -16.95 2.42
C ASP A 210 13.93 -16.83 0.92
N TYR A 211 12.95 -17.00 0.04
CA TYR A 211 13.13 -16.89 -1.41
C TYR A 211 12.01 -16.07 -2.05
N HIS A 212 12.34 -15.32 -3.11
CA HIS A 212 11.33 -14.67 -3.92
C HIS A 212 10.60 -15.71 -4.78
N PRO A 213 9.25 -15.72 -4.85
CA PRO A 213 8.52 -16.76 -5.58
C PRO A 213 8.67 -16.76 -7.11
N VAL A 214 9.35 -15.78 -7.70
CA VAL A 214 9.30 -15.50 -9.16
C VAL A 214 10.66 -15.11 -9.69
N PHE A 215 11.39 -14.26 -8.95
CA PHE A 215 12.69 -13.77 -9.37
C PHE A 215 13.77 -14.80 -9.07
N GLU A 216 14.76 -14.82 -9.95
CA GLU A 216 15.90 -15.72 -9.88
C GLU A 216 17.18 -14.89 -9.75
N GLN A 217 18.19 -15.46 -9.12
CA GLN A 217 19.53 -14.88 -9.02
C GLN A 217 20.53 -15.75 -9.77
N ALA A 218 21.60 -15.13 -10.29
CA ALA A 218 22.68 -15.86 -10.95
C ALA A 218 23.60 -16.50 -9.89
N CYS A 219 23.94 -17.78 -10.07
CA CYS A 219 24.89 -18.49 -9.22
C CYS A 219 26.21 -18.87 -9.94
N GLY A 220 26.45 -18.26 -11.11
CA GLY A 220 27.63 -18.49 -11.96
C GLY A 220 27.37 -19.50 -13.08
N HIS A 221 28.24 -19.53 -14.10
CA HIS A 221 28.14 -20.46 -15.25
C HIS A 221 26.76 -20.48 -15.94
N GLU A 222 26.10 -19.33 -16.06
CA GLU A 222 24.73 -19.21 -16.62
C GLU A 222 23.65 -20.01 -15.88
N LEU A 223 23.94 -20.46 -14.65
CA LEU A 223 22.98 -21.11 -13.77
C LEU A 223 22.22 -20.08 -12.93
N TYR A 224 20.95 -20.40 -12.69
CA TYR A 224 20.02 -19.55 -11.97
C TYR A 224 19.22 -20.36 -10.95
N GLU A 225 18.98 -19.74 -9.80
CA GLU A 225 18.21 -20.30 -8.69
C GLU A 225 17.21 -19.25 -8.16
N PRO A 226 16.19 -19.64 -7.37
CA PRO A 226 15.30 -18.68 -6.73
C PRO A 226 16.07 -17.61 -5.95
N MET A 227 15.73 -16.34 -6.14
CA MET A 227 16.42 -15.22 -5.50
C MET A 227 16.27 -15.30 -3.98
N VAL A 228 17.40 -15.27 -3.27
CA VAL A 228 17.44 -15.38 -1.80
C VAL A 228 17.09 -14.04 -1.16
N LEU A 229 16.22 -14.08 -0.14
CA LEU A 229 15.79 -12.94 0.65
C LEU A 229 16.36 -13.04 2.07
N THR A 230 17.48 -12.35 2.29
CA THR A 230 18.35 -12.55 3.47
C THR A 230 17.85 -11.91 4.75
N GLU A 231 16.87 -11.01 4.67
CA GLU A 231 16.34 -10.26 5.80
C GLU A 231 15.71 -11.21 6.82
N ARG A 232 16.08 -11.07 8.10
CA ARG A 232 15.60 -11.94 9.17
C ARG A 232 14.67 -11.22 10.13
N LYS A 233 14.96 -9.95 10.44
CA LYS A 233 14.12 -9.20 11.37
C LYS A 233 12.79 -8.88 10.71
N ASN A 234 11.76 -8.91 11.54
CA ASN A 234 10.39 -8.65 11.11
C ASN A 234 10.21 -7.29 10.43
N SER A 235 10.85 -6.24 10.95
CA SER A 235 10.86 -4.90 10.35
C SER A 235 11.61 -4.81 9.00
N GLU A 236 12.43 -5.80 8.66
CA GLU A 236 13.26 -5.80 7.46
C GLU A 236 12.61 -6.68 6.37
N PHE A 237 12.29 -7.94 6.67
CA PHE A 237 11.78 -8.86 5.65
C PHE A 237 10.40 -8.46 5.11
N ILE A 238 9.61 -7.69 5.88
CA ILE A 238 8.33 -7.17 5.42
C ILE A 238 8.48 -6.25 4.20
N ASN A 239 9.65 -5.62 4.05
CA ASN A 239 9.95 -4.76 2.92
C ASN A 239 10.00 -5.55 1.61
N ASN A 240 10.30 -6.86 1.69
CA ASN A 240 10.29 -7.73 0.50
C ASN A 240 8.89 -7.86 -0.10
N PHE A 241 7.83 -7.81 0.71
CA PHE A 241 6.45 -7.87 0.19
C PHE A 241 6.00 -6.55 -0.44
N THR A 242 6.47 -5.43 0.11
CA THR A 242 6.05 -4.09 -0.36
C THR A 242 6.94 -3.52 -1.47
N HIS A 243 8.02 -4.22 -1.82
CA HIS A 243 8.96 -3.81 -2.87
C HIS A 243 8.24 -3.54 -4.21
N PRO A 244 8.50 -2.42 -4.91
CA PRO A 244 7.76 -2.03 -6.11
C PRO A 244 7.87 -3.04 -7.26
N LEU A 245 9.00 -3.75 -7.40
CA LEU A 245 9.16 -4.78 -8.44
C LEU A 245 8.15 -5.93 -8.32
N ASN A 246 7.56 -6.19 -7.14
CA ASN A 246 6.52 -7.21 -7.02
C ASN A 246 5.31 -6.92 -7.92
N TYR A 247 5.04 -5.65 -8.22
CA TYR A 247 3.92 -5.28 -9.10
C TYR A 247 4.23 -5.56 -10.59
N LEU A 248 5.51 -5.70 -10.98
CA LEU A 248 5.86 -6.19 -12.31
C LEU A 248 5.38 -7.62 -12.54
N CYS A 249 5.28 -8.44 -11.48
CA CYS A 249 4.69 -9.78 -11.59
C CYS A 249 3.20 -9.76 -12.00
N LEU A 250 2.55 -8.61 -11.95
CA LEU A 250 1.19 -8.41 -12.49
C LEU A 250 1.25 -7.79 -13.89
N LEU A 251 2.12 -6.79 -14.10
CA LEU A 251 2.12 -5.95 -15.30
C LEU A 251 2.88 -6.54 -16.51
N GLU A 252 3.90 -7.37 -16.25
CA GLU A 252 4.67 -8.05 -17.28
C GLU A 252 4.16 -9.46 -17.51
N GLU A 253 3.70 -9.73 -18.73
CA GLU A 253 3.11 -11.02 -19.12
C GLU A 253 4.03 -12.18 -18.77
N LYS A 254 5.34 -12.08 -19.08
CA LYS A 254 6.32 -13.14 -18.80
C LYS A 254 6.39 -13.49 -17.31
N LEU A 255 6.22 -12.51 -16.42
CA LEU A 255 6.26 -12.70 -14.97
C LEU A 255 4.91 -13.18 -14.44
N LEU A 256 3.81 -12.59 -14.91
CA LEU A 256 2.45 -13.04 -14.59
C LEU A 256 2.24 -14.50 -14.98
N ARG A 257 2.77 -14.92 -16.14
CA ARG A 257 2.72 -16.30 -16.60
C ARG A 257 3.39 -17.27 -15.63
N LYS A 258 4.51 -16.89 -15.01
CA LYS A 258 5.15 -17.70 -13.95
C LYS A 258 4.22 -17.83 -12.74
N CYS A 259 3.59 -16.73 -12.30
CA CYS A 259 2.62 -16.76 -11.21
C CYS A 259 1.43 -17.69 -11.51
N VAL A 260 0.86 -17.59 -12.73
CA VAL A 260 -0.27 -18.42 -13.17
C VAL A 260 0.13 -19.89 -13.33
N ALA A 261 1.35 -20.18 -13.80
CA ALA A 261 1.86 -21.55 -13.90
C ALA A 261 1.88 -22.26 -12.54
N MET A 262 2.28 -21.53 -11.49
CA MET A 262 2.33 -22.00 -10.10
C MET A 262 0.96 -22.11 -9.42
N ALA A 263 -0.11 -21.55 -10.00
CA ALA A 263 -1.44 -21.55 -9.40
C ALA A 263 -1.97 -22.98 -9.20
N LYS A 264 -2.55 -23.24 -8.03
CA LYS A 264 -3.14 -24.53 -7.64
C LYS A 264 -4.57 -24.68 -8.16
N ASP A 265 -5.33 -23.59 -8.18
CA ASP A 265 -6.69 -23.52 -8.69
C ASP A 265 -6.68 -23.46 -10.22
N LYS A 266 -7.27 -24.48 -10.84
CA LYS A 266 -7.36 -24.60 -12.30
C LYS A 266 -8.13 -23.44 -12.93
N ARG A 267 -9.07 -22.82 -12.20
CA ARG A 267 -9.81 -21.65 -12.67
C ARG A 267 -8.90 -20.47 -12.95
N ILE A 268 -7.77 -20.35 -12.24
CA ILE A 268 -6.78 -19.30 -12.49
C ILE A 268 -6.08 -19.53 -13.83
N LYS A 269 -5.69 -20.78 -14.12
CA LYS A 269 -5.08 -21.11 -15.42
C LYS A 269 -6.04 -20.86 -16.57
N GLU A 270 -7.30 -21.24 -16.41
CA GLU A 270 -8.38 -20.95 -17.36
C GLU A 270 -8.58 -19.43 -17.54
N LEU A 271 -8.62 -18.68 -16.43
CA LEU A 271 -8.85 -17.23 -16.43
C LEU A 271 -7.82 -16.45 -17.26
N PHE A 272 -6.57 -16.88 -17.26
CA PHE A 272 -5.51 -16.24 -18.06
C PHE A 272 -5.25 -16.97 -19.39
N GLY A 273 -6.01 -18.02 -19.71
CA GLY A 273 -5.82 -18.84 -20.90
C GLY A 273 -4.44 -19.48 -20.95
N PHE A 274 -3.91 -19.88 -19.79
CA PHE A 274 -2.61 -20.52 -19.67
C PHE A 274 -2.64 -21.93 -20.27
N THR A 275 -1.68 -22.22 -21.15
CA THR A 275 -1.52 -23.54 -21.76
C THR A 275 -0.20 -24.19 -21.33
N HIS A 276 0.90 -23.46 -21.45
CA HIS A 276 2.25 -23.92 -21.11
C HIS A 276 3.14 -22.72 -20.78
N GLU A 277 4.21 -22.93 -20.02
CA GLU A 277 5.15 -21.87 -19.59
C GLU A 277 5.88 -21.19 -20.75
N SER A 278 6.01 -21.86 -21.89
CA SER A 278 6.61 -21.32 -23.11
C SER A 278 5.66 -20.44 -23.92
N ASN A 279 4.35 -20.62 -23.75
CA ASN A 279 3.33 -19.96 -24.57
C ASN A 279 2.82 -18.70 -23.86
N PRO A 280 2.70 -17.55 -24.54
CA PRO A 280 2.12 -16.36 -23.91
C PRO A 280 0.72 -16.63 -23.35
N LEU A 281 0.38 -15.97 -22.24
CA LEU A 281 -0.98 -15.93 -21.73
C LEU A 281 -1.92 -15.32 -22.77
N LYS A 282 -3.14 -15.87 -22.86
CA LYS A 282 -4.17 -15.31 -23.75
C LYS A 282 -4.72 -13.98 -23.22
N TYR A 283 -4.74 -13.84 -21.89
CA TYR A 283 -5.22 -12.65 -21.21
C TYR A 283 -4.18 -12.20 -20.18
N ASP A 284 -3.91 -10.90 -20.10
CA ASP A 284 -2.91 -10.31 -19.19
C ASP A 284 -3.53 -9.27 -18.25
N LEU A 285 -2.68 -8.65 -17.43
CA LEU A 285 -3.04 -7.54 -16.54
C LEU A 285 -2.22 -6.26 -16.82
N ARG A 286 -1.66 -6.10 -18.04
CA ARG A 286 -0.81 -4.93 -18.39
C ARG A 286 -1.55 -3.59 -18.24
N HIS A 287 -2.88 -3.63 -18.36
CA HIS A 287 -3.78 -2.49 -18.28
C HIS A 287 -4.40 -2.27 -16.89
N LEU A 288 -3.93 -2.98 -15.86
CA LEU A 288 -4.37 -2.82 -14.48
C LEU A 288 -4.11 -1.39 -13.97
N LYS A 289 -5.09 -0.78 -13.30
CA LYS A 289 -4.93 0.53 -12.65
C LYS A 289 -4.33 0.35 -11.25
N LEU A 290 -3.05 0.64 -11.12
CA LEU A 290 -2.29 0.49 -9.87
C LEU A 290 -1.78 1.84 -9.38
N CYS A 291 -2.01 2.17 -8.11
CA CYS A 291 -1.31 3.26 -7.43
C CYS A 291 -0.32 2.71 -6.41
N LEU A 292 0.98 2.96 -6.64
CA LEU A 292 2.07 2.64 -5.73
C LEU A 292 2.13 3.72 -4.65
N GLY A 293 1.39 3.49 -3.55
CA GLY A 293 1.18 4.49 -2.53
C GLY A 293 2.47 4.92 -1.83
N HIS A 294 2.55 6.19 -1.47
CA HIS A 294 3.71 6.85 -0.84
C HIS A 294 4.96 6.99 -1.73
N PHE A 295 4.87 6.63 -3.01
CA PHE A 295 5.94 6.81 -3.99
C PHE A 295 7.32 6.28 -3.54
N GLY A 296 7.32 5.14 -2.83
CA GLY A 296 8.55 4.49 -2.33
C GLY A 296 8.97 4.92 -0.92
N GLY A 297 8.56 6.11 -0.47
CA GLY A 297 9.04 6.74 0.76
C GLY A 297 10.03 7.87 0.50
N ASP A 298 10.08 8.83 1.42
CA ASP A 298 11.02 9.96 1.35
C ASP A 298 12.48 9.52 1.47
N ASP A 299 12.75 8.41 2.16
CA ASP A 299 14.07 7.79 2.23
C ASP A 299 14.59 7.31 0.86
N GLU A 300 13.71 6.81 0.00
CA GLU A 300 14.07 6.35 -1.35
C GLU A 300 14.24 7.51 -2.32
N TRP A 301 13.59 8.65 -2.06
CA TRP A 301 13.81 9.90 -2.79
C TRP A 301 15.17 10.52 -2.43
N ASP A 302 15.50 10.54 -1.14
CA ASP A 302 16.81 10.98 -0.67
C ASP A 302 17.92 10.07 -1.25
N ARG A 303 17.70 8.74 -1.25
CA ARG A 303 18.62 7.77 -1.88
C ARG A 303 18.85 8.06 -3.36
N PHE A 304 17.80 8.38 -4.13
CA PHE A 304 17.96 8.76 -5.54
C PHE A 304 18.90 9.97 -5.70
N MET A 305 18.74 10.99 -4.85
CA MET A 305 19.54 12.21 -4.89
C MET A 305 21.01 12.01 -4.50
N GLU A 306 21.33 10.99 -3.70
CA GLU A 306 22.70 10.67 -3.29
C GLU A 306 23.47 9.82 -4.32
N LEU A 307 22.77 9.16 -5.25
CA LEU A 307 23.33 8.15 -6.16
C LEU A 307 23.82 8.72 -7.51
N ASP A 308 24.70 9.72 -7.49
CA ASP A 308 25.22 10.42 -8.68
C ASP A 308 25.88 9.51 -9.74
N ARG A 309 26.43 8.37 -9.32
CA ARG A 309 27.17 7.43 -10.18
C ARG A 309 26.51 6.05 -10.31
N ASP A 310 25.28 5.89 -9.81
CA ASP A 310 24.59 4.61 -9.90
C ASP A 310 24.05 4.35 -11.31
N ASN A 311 24.21 3.12 -11.77
CA ASN A 311 23.83 2.72 -13.12
C ASN A 311 22.32 2.69 -13.33
N PHE A 312 21.51 2.50 -12.29
CA PHE A 312 20.05 2.44 -12.39
C PHE A 312 19.40 3.82 -12.21
N SER A 313 19.79 4.58 -11.18
CA SER A 313 19.22 5.92 -10.94
C SER A 313 19.49 6.87 -12.12
N SER A 314 20.68 6.79 -12.73
CA SER A 314 21.02 7.59 -13.91
C SER A 314 20.19 7.28 -15.17
N GLN A 315 19.47 6.15 -15.21
CA GLN A 315 18.61 5.80 -16.36
C GLN A 315 17.43 6.76 -16.52
N LEU A 316 16.91 7.33 -15.44
CA LEU A 316 15.85 8.35 -15.53
C LEU A 316 16.33 9.62 -16.21
N VAL A 317 17.63 9.94 -16.10
CA VAL A 317 18.23 11.10 -16.77
C VAL A 317 18.57 10.77 -18.22
N LYS A 318 19.15 9.58 -18.48
CA LYS A 318 19.56 9.15 -19.83
C LYS A 318 18.37 8.82 -20.73
N HIS A 319 17.31 8.25 -20.16
CA HIS A 319 16.13 7.77 -20.89
C HIS A 319 14.84 8.27 -20.24
N PRO A 320 14.53 9.58 -20.31
CA PRO A 320 13.42 10.20 -19.57
C PRO A 320 12.02 9.67 -19.94
N ASP A 321 11.87 8.99 -21.08
CA ASP A 321 10.60 8.40 -21.53
C ASP A 321 10.42 6.93 -21.15
N LEU A 322 11.44 6.30 -20.56
CA LEU A 322 11.51 4.86 -20.25
C LEU A 322 11.97 4.58 -18.82
N GLY A 323 13.05 5.23 -18.38
CA GLY A 323 13.77 4.91 -17.16
C GLY A 323 14.55 3.59 -17.26
N ILE A 324 14.51 2.79 -16.21
CA ILE A 324 15.16 1.48 -16.12
C ILE A 324 14.40 0.48 -16.99
N SER A 325 15.04 -0.09 -18.02
CA SER A 325 14.52 -1.33 -18.64
C SER A 325 14.61 -2.49 -17.63
N PHE A 326 13.50 -3.15 -17.32
CA PHE A 326 13.48 -4.18 -16.28
C PHE A 326 13.95 -5.57 -16.74
N LEU A 327 13.60 -5.96 -17.96
CA LEU A 327 13.80 -7.33 -18.46
C LEU A 327 14.87 -7.44 -19.53
N THR A 328 15.24 -6.34 -20.20
CA THR A 328 16.15 -6.37 -21.35
C THR A 328 17.45 -5.62 -21.09
N ASP A 329 18.50 -5.92 -21.85
CA ASP A 329 19.73 -5.13 -21.89
C ASP A 329 19.56 -3.83 -22.72
N GLU A 330 20.64 -3.08 -22.89
CA GLU A 330 20.66 -1.82 -23.68
C GLU A 330 20.38 -2.03 -25.17
N ASN A 331 20.57 -3.26 -25.67
CA ASN A 331 20.27 -3.64 -27.05
C ASN A 331 18.85 -4.23 -27.21
N GLY A 332 18.09 -4.33 -26.13
CA GLY A 332 16.73 -4.89 -26.13
C GLY A 332 16.65 -6.42 -26.01
N HIS A 333 17.77 -7.11 -25.76
CA HIS A 333 17.76 -8.56 -25.56
C HIS A 333 17.37 -8.92 -24.13
N ASP A 334 16.61 -10.01 -23.95
CA ASP A 334 16.25 -10.52 -22.62
C ASP A 334 17.51 -10.77 -21.77
N LYS A 335 17.55 -10.17 -20.57
CA LYS A 335 18.67 -10.30 -19.63
C LYS A 335 18.21 -11.00 -18.36
N ARG A 336 18.37 -12.32 -18.33
CA ARG A 336 18.02 -13.15 -17.16
C ARG A 336 18.86 -12.73 -15.93
N GLY A 337 18.21 -12.59 -14.78
CA GLY A 337 18.83 -12.09 -13.54
C GLY A 337 18.90 -10.57 -13.42
N LYS A 338 18.49 -9.79 -14.43
CA LYS A 338 18.48 -8.32 -14.32
C LYS A 338 17.58 -7.83 -13.17
N LEU A 339 16.43 -8.46 -12.97
CA LEU A 339 15.50 -8.10 -11.89
C LEU A 339 16.12 -8.23 -10.51
N GLU A 340 17.01 -9.20 -10.29
CA GLU A 340 17.74 -9.35 -9.03
C GLU A 340 18.72 -8.20 -8.81
N GLN A 341 19.42 -7.75 -9.86
CA GLN A 341 20.28 -6.56 -9.79
C GLN A 341 19.45 -5.30 -9.48
N VAL A 342 18.33 -5.10 -10.17
CA VAL A 342 17.45 -3.95 -9.91
C VAL A 342 16.92 -3.99 -8.48
N TRP A 343 16.48 -5.17 -8.00
CA TRP A 343 16.00 -5.35 -6.62
C TRP A 343 17.04 -4.96 -5.58
N LYS A 344 18.29 -5.37 -5.77
CA LYS A 344 19.36 -5.17 -4.77
C LYS A 344 19.92 -3.74 -4.78
N TYR A 345 20.01 -3.12 -5.95
CA TYR A 345 20.83 -1.92 -6.12
C TYR A 345 20.04 -0.66 -6.46
N ALA A 346 18.91 -0.75 -7.16
CA ALA A 346 18.14 0.43 -7.54
C ALA A 346 17.31 0.98 -6.37
N ASP A 347 17.18 2.30 -6.32
CA ASP A 347 16.24 2.97 -5.44
C ASP A 347 14.78 2.80 -5.92
N TRP A 348 13.83 2.83 -4.97
CA TRP A 348 12.42 2.60 -5.30
C TRP A 348 11.80 3.75 -6.08
N TYR A 349 12.29 4.99 -5.93
CA TYR A 349 11.82 6.13 -6.71
C TYR A 349 12.04 5.88 -8.21
N SER A 350 13.25 5.49 -8.59
CA SER A 350 13.64 5.17 -9.96
C SER A 350 12.84 4.01 -10.52
N ILE A 351 12.62 2.96 -9.72
CA ILE A 351 11.77 1.82 -10.13
C ILE A 351 10.35 2.31 -10.40
N ILE A 352 9.73 3.04 -9.47
CA ILE A 352 8.33 3.50 -9.59
C ILE A 352 8.17 4.44 -10.78
N CYS A 353 9.07 5.42 -10.96
CA CYS A 353 9.06 6.29 -12.14
C CYS A 353 9.17 5.48 -13.45
N SER A 354 10.07 4.51 -13.50
CA SER A 354 10.23 3.64 -14.68
C SER A 354 8.96 2.82 -14.96
N MET A 355 8.27 2.33 -13.93
CA MET A 355 6.98 1.66 -14.08
C MET A 355 5.91 2.61 -14.62
N ILE A 356 5.80 3.83 -14.11
CA ILE A 356 4.87 4.85 -14.63
C ILE A 356 5.14 5.15 -16.12
N LEU A 357 6.41 5.24 -16.51
CA LEU A 357 6.81 5.56 -17.89
C LEU A 357 6.50 4.42 -18.88
N GLN A 358 6.55 3.17 -18.41
CA GLN A 358 6.45 1.94 -19.22
C GLN A 358 5.04 1.33 -19.27
N TYR A 359 4.22 1.53 -18.24
CA TYR A 359 2.87 0.94 -18.15
C TYR A 359 1.78 2.01 -18.14
N PRO A 360 0.68 1.82 -18.89
CA PRO A 360 -0.29 2.89 -19.17
C PRO A 360 -1.05 3.40 -17.94
N ASN A 361 -1.22 2.53 -16.94
CA ASN A 361 -2.14 2.70 -15.82
C ASN A 361 -1.46 2.56 -14.45
N VAL A 362 -0.15 2.82 -14.36
CA VAL A 362 0.57 2.88 -13.08
C VAL A 362 0.65 4.34 -12.61
N TYR A 363 0.30 4.53 -11.35
CA TYR A 363 0.27 5.79 -10.63
C TYR A 363 1.12 5.67 -9.36
N ALA A 364 1.44 6.80 -8.76
CA ALA A 364 1.96 6.86 -7.41
C ALA A 364 1.36 8.08 -6.69
N ASP A 365 1.14 7.97 -5.38
CA ASP A 365 0.65 9.09 -4.57
C ASP A 365 1.72 9.61 -3.62
N LEU A 366 1.58 10.87 -3.23
CA LEU A 366 2.50 11.55 -2.30
C LEU A 366 2.11 11.36 -0.83
N SER A 367 1.14 10.50 -0.53
CA SER A 367 0.67 10.33 0.84
C SER A 367 1.80 9.92 1.78
N TYR A 368 1.73 10.31 3.04
CA TYR A 368 2.78 10.14 4.05
C TYR A 368 4.10 10.87 3.80
N ILE A 369 4.56 11.11 2.56
CA ILE A 369 5.86 11.76 2.31
C ILE A 369 5.82 13.29 2.31
N LEU A 370 4.63 13.88 2.09
CA LEU A 370 4.44 15.34 2.02
C LEU A 370 4.89 16.16 3.25
N TYR A 371 5.10 15.53 4.42
CA TYR A 371 5.59 16.29 5.58
C TYR A 371 7.05 16.71 5.43
N ASN A 372 7.83 15.98 4.62
CA ASN A 372 9.25 16.22 4.43
C ASN A 372 9.46 17.30 3.36
N ALA A 373 10.05 18.43 3.73
CA ALA A 373 10.30 19.52 2.79
C ALA A 373 11.40 19.18 1.75
N SER A 374 12.28 18.19 2.02
CA SER A 374 13.36 17.82 1.11
C SER A 374 12.86 17.26 -0.23
N ILE A 375 11.65 16.72 -0.27
CA ILE A 375 11.10 16.11 -1.49
C ILE A 375 10.70 17.15 -2.54
N GLN A 376 10.46 18.41 -2.15
CA GLN A 376 9.82 19.41 -3.02
C GLN A 376 10.61 19.71 -4.32
N PRO A 377 11.95 19.89 -4.29
CA PRO A 377 12.72 20.10 -5.52
C PRO A 377 12.64 18.91 -6.48
N LEU A 378 12.79 17.68 -5.96
CA LEU A 378 12.69 16.48 -6.79
C LEU A 378 11.27 16.30 -7.32
N LEU A 379 10.23 16.59 -6.52
CA LEU A 379 8.84 16.52 -6.96
C LEU A 379 8.60 17.46 -8.14
N LYS A 380 9.10 18.70 -8.07
CA LYS A 380 8.97 19.65 -9.17
C LYS A 380 9.66 19.15 -10.44
N GLN A 381 10.83 18.54 -10.30
CA GLN A 381 11.51 17.87 -11.42
C GLN A 381 10.71 16.67 -11.96
N THR A 382 10.11 15.85 -11.09
CA THR A 382 9.23 14.73 -11.47
C THR A 382 8.04 15.23 -12.29
N LEU A 383 7.38 16.30 -11.84
CA LEU A 383 6.20 16.88 -12.51
C LEU A 383 6.54 17.59 -13.82
N ALA A 384 7.82 17.90 -14.10
CA ALA A 384 8.23 18.42 -15.40
C ALA A 384 8.12 17.36 -16.53
N ASN A 385 8.12 16.06 -16.18
CA ASN A 385 7.88 15.00 -17.14
C ASN A 385 6.36 14.80 -17.35
N PRO A 386 5.82 14.94 -18.58
CA PRO A 386 4.37 14.88 -18.81
C PRO A 386 3.70 13.54 -18.44
N LYS A 387 4.40 12.41 -18.58
CA LYS A 387 3.87 11.09 -18.21
C LYS A 387 3.82 10.95 -16.69
N LEU A 388 4.90 11.32 -16.00
CA LEU A 388 4.95 11.27 -14.52
C LEU A 388 3.91 12.23 -13.93
N MET A 389 3.82 13.47 -14.44
CA MET A 389 2.83 14.45 -13.99
C MET A 389 1.39 13.94 -14.07
N LYS A 390 1.02 13.22 -15.14
CA LYS A 390 -0.33 12.65 -15.32
C LYS A 390 -0.63 11.43 -14.44
N ARG A 391 0.37 10.93 -13.72
CA ARG A 391 0.31 9.70 -12.93
C ARG A 391 0.70 9.88 -11.47
N THR A 392 1.10 11.09 -11.07
CA THR A 392 1.28 11.48 -9.67
C THR A 392 -0.04 11.93 -9.07
N LEU A 393 -0.40 11.42 -7.88
CA LEU A 393 -1.62 11.75 -7.16
C LEU A 393 -1.31 12.50 -5.85
N PHE A 394 -2.13 13.49 -5.52
CA PHE A 394 -2.11 14.08 -4.19
C PHE A 394 -2.75 13.13 -3.17
N GLY A 395 -2.11 13.00 -2.00
CA GLY A 395 -2.65 12.29 -0.85
C GLY A 395 -1.90 12.70 0.40
N THR A 396 -2.50 12.52 1.59
CA THR A 396 -1.88 12.96 2.86
C THR A 396 -1.52 11.80 3.78
N ASP A 397 -2.23 10.67 3.71
CA ASP A 397 -2.19 9.58 4.70
C ASP A 397 -2.80 9.98 6.06
N PHE A 398 -3.92 10.72 6.00
CA PHE A 398 -4.70 11.03 7.19
C PHE A 398 -5.27 9.75 7.82
N TYR A 399 -5.20 9.57 9.15
CA TYR A 399 -4.68 10.49 10.18
C TYR A 399 -3.23 10.17 10.60
N VAL A 400 -2.56 9.20 9.99
CA VAL A 400 -1.24 8.72 10.42
C VAL A 400 -0.19 9.83 10.34
N VAL A 401 -0.24 10.63 9.25
CA VAL A 401 0.66 11.77 9.03
C VAL A 401 0.52 12.88 10.08
N ARG A 402 -0.57 12.91 10.87
CA ARG A 402 -0.79 13.90 11.95
C ARG A 402 0.29 13.88 13.03
N ASN A 403 1.07 12.81 13.09
CA ASN A 403 2.24 12.72 13.96
C ASN A 403 3.39 13.63 13.51
N HIS A 404 3.42 14.03 12.24
CA HIS A 404 4.41 14.93 11.66
C HIS A 404 3.80 16.31 11.42
N ASN A 405 2.72 16.42 10.64
CA ASN A 405 2.11 17.69 10.23
C ASN A 405 0.58 17.68 10.28
N SER A 406 -0.04 18.86 10.34
CA SER A 406 -1.50 18.99 10.20
C SER A 406 -1.95 18.98 8.73
N GLU A 407 -3.17 18.50 8.43
CA GLU A 407 -3.74 18.58 7.05
C GLU A 407 -3.64 19.99 6.45
N LYS A 408 -3.91 21.04 7.25
CA LYS A 408 -3.79 22.43 6.82
C LYS A 408 -2.35 22.80 6.44
N SER A 409 -1.38 22.32 7.21
CA SER A 409 0.04 22.53 6.95
C SER A 409 0.49 21.82 5.67
N LEU A 410 0.05 20.58 5.47
CA LEU A 410 0.37 19.81 4.26
C LEU A 410 -0.23 20.48 3.02
N LEU A 411 -1.50 20.89 3.08
CA LEU A 411 -2.17 21.58 1.98
C LEU A 411 -1.50 22.93 1.66
N ALA A 412 -1.25 23.75 2.67
CA ALA A 412 -0.60 25.05 2.49
C ALA A 412 0.81 24.91 1.90
N GLY A 413 1.61 23.97 2.41
CA GLY A 413 2.94 23.71 1.89
C GLY A 413 2.94 23.26 0.43
N MET A 414 1.96 22.46 0.01
CA MET A 414 1.83 22.07 -1.40
C MET A 414 1.43 23.23 -2.31
N LEU A 415 0.51 24.08 -1.87
CA LEU A 415 0.09 25.25 -2.63
C LEU A 415 1.19 26.32 -2.75
N ASP A 416 2.13 26.37 -1.81
CA ASP A 416 3.28 27.28 -1.84
C ASP A 416 4.37 26.81 -2.83
N ASN A 417 4.60 25.50 -2.92
CA ASN A 417 5.69 24.94 -3.74
C ASN A 417 5.30 24.65 -5.20
N LEU A 418 4.01 24.43 -5.47
CA LEU A 418 3.48 24.12 -6.80
C LEU A 418 2.68 25.28 -7.38
N THR A 419 2.67 25.40 -8.71
CA THR A 419 1.70 26.25 -9.39
C THR A 419 0.28 25.70 -9.23
N GLN A 420 -0.72 26.56 -9.38
CA GLN A 420 -2.13 26.14 -9.33
C GLN A 420 -2.44 25.03 -10.35
N ASN A 421 -1.85 25.08 -11.55
CA ASN A 421 -2.06 24.08 -12.59
C ASN A 421 -1.44 22.72 -12.22
N GLU A 422 -0.22 22.71 -11.69
CA GLU A 422 0.43 21.48 -11.22
C GLU A 422 -0.37 20.85 -10.08
N PHE A 423 -0.78 21.65 -9.09
CA PHE A 423 -1.60 21.17 -7.98
C PHE A 423 -2.96 20.63 -8.47
N ASP A 424 -3.66 21.37 -9.34
CA ASP A 424 -4.93 20.93 -9.90
C ASP A 424 -4.78 19.64 -10.73
N GLN A 425 -3.66 19.46 -11.42
CA GLN A 425 -3.37 18.22 -12.15
C GLN A 425 -3.32 17.02 -11.19
N ILE A 426 -2.53 17.10 -10.12
CA ILE A 426 -2.33 15.97 -9.19
C ILE A 426 -3.49 15.78 -8.20
N ALA A 427 -4.25 16.83 -7.89
CA ALA A 427 -5.31 16.81 -6.88
C ALA A 427 -6.74 16.72 -7.47
N LYS A 428 -6.93 17.05 -8.75
CA LYS A 428 -8.26 17.01 -9.41
C LYS A 428 -8.26 16.13 -10.66
N SER A 429 -7.43 16.47 -11.65
CA SER A 429 -7.46 15.79 -12.95
C SER A 429 -7.05 14.32 -12.86
N ASN A 430 -5.90 14.03 -12.24
CA ASN A 430 -5.40 12.67 -12.13
C ASN A 430 -6.30 11.79 -11.23
N PRO A 431 -6.78 12.23 -10.05
CA PRO A 431 -7.72 11.44 -9.26
C PRO A 431 -9.02 11.11 -9.99
N ARG A 432 -9.57 12.04 -10.81
CA ARG A 432 -10.76 11.77 -11.65
C ARG A 432 -10.49 10.65 -12.66
N GLU A 433 -9.34 10.67 -13.34
CA GLU A 433 -8.96 9.60 -14.29
C GLU A 433 -8.72 8.27 -13.57
N PHE A 434 -8.04 8.31 -12.41
CA PHE A 434 -7.74 7.14 -11.61
C PHE A 434 -9.02 6.44 -11.12
N LEU A 435 -10.00 7.20 -10.62
CA LEU A 435 -11.25 6.68 -10.07
C LEU A 435 -12.30 6.31 -11.13
N TRP A 436 -12.20 6.84 -12.35
CA TRP A 436 -13.09 6.43 -13.43
C TRP A 436 -13.02 4.92 -13.65
N ASN A 437 -14.18 4.28 -13.74
CA ASN A 437 -14.28 2.85 -14.04
C ASN A 437 -15.57 2.55 -14.81
N LYS A 438 -15.61 1.41 -15.49
CA LYS A 438 -16.73 1.02 -16.38
C LYS A 438 -18.04 0.76 -15.63
N LEU A 439 -17.99 0.46 -14.33
CA LEU A 439 -19.18 0.16 -13.53
C LEU A 439 -19.89 1.42 -13.01
N HIS A 440 -19.12 2.46 -12.71
CA HIS A 440 -19.63 3.64 -11.99
C HIS A 440 -19.51 4.93 -12.79
N GLY A 441 -18.71 4.95 -13.85
CA GLY A 441 -18.48 6.13 -14.68
C GLY A 441 -17.51 7.12 -14.06
N ALA A 442 -17.65 8.39 -14.45
CA ALA A 442 -16.85 9.49 -13.93
C ALA A 442 -17.27 9.91 -12.52
N VAL A 443 -16.32 10.46 -11.77
CA VAL A 443 -16.53 10.97 -10.41
C VAL A 443 -16.52 12.50 -10.39
N ALA A 444 -17.25 13.09 -9.45
CA ALA A 444 -17.27 14.53 -9.22
C ALA A 444 -16.23 14.88 -8.13
N ILE A 445 -15.04 15.30 -8.55
CA ILE A 445 -13.91 15.67 -7.63
C ILE A 445 -13.39 17.03 -7.97
#